data_AF-A0A942MI85-F1
#
_entry.id   AF-A0A942MI85-F1
#
_cell.length_a   1.000
_cell.length_b   1.000
_cell.length_c   1.000
_cell.angle_alpha   90.00
_cell.angle_beta   90.00
_cell.angle_gamma   90.00
#
_symmetry.space_group_name_H-M   'P 1'
#
loop_
_entity.id
_entity.type
_entity.pdbx_description
1 polymer ?
#
loop_
_entity_poly.entity_id
_entity_poly.type
_entity_poly.pdbx_seq_one_letter_code
_entity_poly.pdbx_strand_id
1 'polypeptide(L)'
;MMQEAMKVVADLMALAARTAPKAAGKDFVTTEVITGEKLGEIADAMIRYGQETGKKNFHRDGENIRYSEAMLLIGLKDPGVAGLNCGACGFDQCSQLEARKGTEFEGPLCAWRVMDLGIAIGS
;
A
#
# COMPACT_ATOMS: atom_id res chain seq x y z
N MET A 1 14.58 -21.99 8.72
CA MET A 1 13.29 -22.62 9.08
C MET A 1 12.17 -21.61 9.33
N MET A 2 12.13 -20.86 10.45
CA MET A 2 10.99 -19.95 10.72
C MET A 2 10.93 -18.74 9.78
N GLN A 3 12.07 -18.12 9.49
CA GLN A 3 12.18 -17.01 8.52
C GLN A 3 11.76 -17.43 7.09
N GLU A 4 12.21 -18.62 6.64
CA GLU A 4 11.83 -19.15 5.33
C GLU A 4 10.33 -19.46 5.26
N ALA A 5 9.75 -20.04 6.32
CA ALA A 5 8.32 -20.29 6.40
C ALA A 5 7.51 -18.98 6.33
N MET A 6 7.95 -17.94 7.06
CA MET A 6 7.31 -16.63 7.02
C MET A 6 7.41 -15.97 5.64
N LYS A 7 8.56 -16.11 4.96
CA LYS A 7 8.70 -15.62 3.59
C LYS A 7 7.73 -16.34 2.64
N VAL A 8 7.59 -17.66 2.74
CA VAL A 8 6.65 -18.43 1.92
C VAL A 8 5.21 -17.94 2.15
N VAL A 9 4.80 -17.72 3.39
CA VAL A 9 3.48 -17.18 3.71
C VAL A 9 3.28 -15.79 3.09
N ALA A 10 4.25 -14.89 3.26
CA ALA A 10 4.18 -13.55 2.69
C ALA A 10 4.15 -13.55 1.15
N ASP A 11 4.91 -14.44 0.50
CA ASP A 11 4.90 -14.61 -0.96
C ASP A 11 3.52 -15.11 -1.45
N LEU A 12 2.87 -16.01 -0.70
CA LEU A 12 1.52 -16.49 -1.02
C LEU A 12 0.44 -15.40 -0.82
N MET A 13 0.55 -14.59 0.24
CA MET A 13 -0.32 -13.43 0.43
C MET A 13 -0.13 -12.38 -0.68
N ALA A 14 1.12 -12.13 -1.08
CA ALA A 14 1.41 -11.25 -2.21
C ALA A 14 0.78 -11.79 -3.51
N LEU A 15 0.86 -13.09 -3.75
CA LEU A 15 0.21 -13.74 -4.90
C LEU A 15 -1.33 -13.57 -4.86
N ALA A 16 -1.96 -13.75 -3.70
CA ALA A 16 -3.40 -13.53 -3.53
C ALA A 16 -3.78 -12.07 -3.86
N ALA A 17 -3.08 -11.10 -3.26
CA ALA A 17 -3.26 -9.69 -3.56
C ALA A 17 -3.07 -9.35 -5.05
N ARG A 18 -2.05 -9.93 -5.69
CA ARG A 18 -1.77 -9.73 -7.12
C ARG A 18 -2.78 -10.38 -8.05
N THR A 19 -3.52 -11.38 -7.61
CA THR A 19 -4.52 -12.09 -8.43
C THR A 19 -5.97 -11.65 -8.16
N ALA A 20 -6.19 -10.81 -7.13
CA ALA A 20 -7.48 -10.16 -6.85
C ALA A 20 -8.13 -9.53 -8.10
N PRO A 21 -9.46 -9.37 -8.18
CA PRO A 21 -10.09 -8.66 -9.30
C PRO A 21 -9.80 -7.15 -9.27
N LYS A 22 -9.69 -6.52 -10.46
CA LYS A 22 -9.40 -5.09 -10.63
C LYS A 22 -10.40 -4.48 -11.60
N ALA A 23 -10.82 -3.25 -11.33
CA ALA A 23 -11.74 -2.52 -12.18
C ALA A 23 -11.21 -2.42 -13.62
N ALA A 24 -12.05 -2.84 -14.58
CA ALA A 24 -11.72 -2.93 -16.00
C ALA A 24 -10.49 -3.82 -16.34
N GLY A 25 -10.10 -4.73 -15.46
CA GLY A 25 -8.94 -5.61 -15.66
C GLY A 25 -7.59 -4.90 -15.71
N LYS A 26 -7.52 -3.64 -15.26
CA LYS A 26 -6.28 -2.83 -15.27
C LYS A 26 -5.62 -2.90 -13.91
N ASP A 27 -4.44 -3.52 -13.85
CA ASP A 27 -3.73 -3.74 -12.60
C ASP A 27 -2.71 -2.64 -12.31
N PHE A 28 -2.87 -1.98 -11.17
CA PHE A 28 -1.95 -0.99 -10.62
C PHE A 28 -1.46 -1.37 -9.22
N VAL A 29 -1.88 -2.53 -8.69
CA VAL A 29 -1.47 -3.00 -7.37
C VAL A 29 -0.03 -3.49 -7.47
N THR A 30 0.80 -3.10 -6.51
CA THR A 30 2.17 -3.57 -6.35
C THR A 30 2.34 -4.17 -4.96
N THR A 31 3.24 -5.15 -4.86
CA THR A 31 3.54 -5.85 -3.61
C THR A 31 5.05 -5.97 -3.44
N GLU A 32 5.53 -5.89 -2.20
CA GLU A 32 6.93 -6.14 -1.86
C GLU A 32 6.99 -6.92 -0.53
N VAL A 33 7.73 -8.02 -0.50
CA VAL A 33 7.98 -8.79 0.72
C VAL A 33 9.36 -8.42 1.26
N ILE A 34 9.39 -7.97 2.50
CA ILE A 34 10.59 -7.50 3.19
C ILE A 34 10.87 -8.41 4.38
N THR A 35 12.13 -8.84 4.51
CA THR A 35 12.61 -9.72 5.59
C THR A 35 14.01 -9.29 6.04
N GLY A 36 14.44 -9.78 7.21
CA GLY A 36 15.81 -9.57 7.70
C GLY A 36 16.09 -8.13 8.14
N GLU A 37 17.34 -7.68 7.96
CA GLU A 37 17.83 -6.41 8.51
C GLU A 37 17.02 -5.18 8.05
N LYS A 38 16.42 -5.24 6.85
CA LYS A 38 15.62 -4.15 6.28
C LYS A 38 14.40 -3.79 7.13
N LEU A 39 13.86 -4.74 7.91
CA LEU A 39 12.77 -4.47 8.85
C LEU A 39 13.20 -3.49 9.94
N GLY A 40 14.44 -3.63 10.45
CA GLY A 40 15.01 -2.70 11.43
C GLY A 40 15.18 -1.29 10.86
N GLU A 41 15.66 -1.17 9.63
CA GLU A 41 15.79 0.14 8.96
C GLU A 41 14.44 0.87 8.80
N ILE A 42 13.39 0.12 8.46
CA ILE A 42 12.04 0.66 8.31
C ILE A 42 11.44 1.03 9.66
N ALA A 43 11.63 0.18 10.68
CA ALA A 43 11.23 0.48 12.05
C ALA A 43 11.85 1.80 12.54
N ASP A 44 13.16 1.98 12.35
CA ASP A 44 13.86 3.21 12.72
C ASP A 44 13.33 4.43 11.95
N ALA A 45 13.06 4.27 10.65
CA ALA A 45 12.49 5.33 9.82
C ALA A 45 11.08 5.74 10.29
N MET A 46 10.24 4.79 10.66
CA MET A 46 8.91 5.08 11.20
C MET A 46 8.98 5.79 12.55
N ILE A 47 9.86 5.35 13.45
CA ILE A 47 10.07 6.02 14.75
C ILE A 47 10.53 7.47 14.54
N ARG A 48 11.53 7.70 13.67
CA ARG A 48 12.00 9.06 13.33
C ARG A 48 10.88 9.91 12.75
N TYR A 49 10.11 9.37 11.80
CA TYR A 49 8.97 10.08 11.21
C TYR A 49 7.95 10.54 12.25
N GLY A 50 7.61 9.68 13.22
CA GLY A 50 6.71 10.03 14.33
C GLY A 50 7.26 11.16 15.21
N GLN A 51 8.57 11.15 15.49
CA GLN A 51 9.24 12.19 16.27
C GLN A 51 9.26 13.53 15.53
N GLU A 52 9.65 13.54 14.26
CA GLU A 52 9.79 14.76 13.44
C GLU A 52 8.43 15.42 13.15
N THR A 53 7.39 14.61 12.93
CA THR A 53 6.05 15.13 12.58
C THR A 53 5.13 15.33 13.79
N GLY A 54 5.52 14.85 14.97
CA GLY A 54 4.67 14.84 16.16
C GLY A 54 3.47 13.87 16.06
N LYS A 55 3.41 13.02 15.03
CA LYS A 55 2.33 12.05 14.85
C LYS A 55 2.50 10.90 15.83
N LYS A 56 1.41 10.63 16.54
CA LYS A 56 1.37 9.58 17.57
C LYS A 56 1.41 8.19 16.93
N ASN A 57 1.76 7.19 17.74
CA ASN A 57 1.75 5.76 17.43
C ASN A 57 2.80 5.23 16.45
N PHE A 58 3.46 6.07 15.65
CA PHE A 58 4.55 5.64 14.76
C PHE A 58 5.70 4.94 15.49
N HIS A 59 5.99 5.33 16.74
CA HIS A 59 6.95 4.61 17.58
C HIS A 59 6.52 3.17 17.84
N ARG A 60 5.26 2.96 18.26
CA ARG A 60 4.69 1.64 18.53
C ARG A 60 4.70 0.78 17.26
N ASP A 61 4.28 1.36 16.14
CA ASP A 61 4.16 0.63 14.87
C ASP A 61 5.55 0.26 14.32
N GLY A 62 6.55 1.13 14.48
CA GLY A 62 7.94 0.80 14.16
C GLY A 62 8.48 -0.35 15.01
N GLU A 63 8.25 -0.35 16.32
CA GLU A 63 8.65 -1.47 17.18
C GLU A 63 7.94 -2.78 16.80
N ASN A 64 6.65 -2.75 16.45
CA ASN A 64 5.96 -3.93 15.93
C ASN A 64 6.66 -4.53 14.69
N ILE A 65 7.11 -3.67 13.77
CA ILE A 65 7.84 -4.12 12.57
C ILE A 65 9.22 -4.67 12.94
N ARG A 66 9.92 -4.07 13.92
CA ARG A 66 11.22 -4.54 14.39
C ARG A 66 11.16 -5.98 14.90
N TYR A 67 10.08 -6.34 15.59
CA TYR A 67 9.87 -7.69 16.12
C TYR A 67 9.16 -8.63 15.15
N SER A 68 8.87 -8.19 13.92
CA SER A 68 8.28 -9.05 12.89
C SER A 68 9.37 -9.82 12.13
N GLU A 69 9.06 -11.02 11.65
CA GLU A 69 9.95 -11.80 10.78
C GLU A 69 9.83 -11.42 9.29
N ALA A 70 8.68 -10.92 8.89
CA ALA A 70 8.41 -10.48 7.52
C ALA A 70 7.39 -9.34 7.50
N MET A 71 7.46 -8.50 6.47
CA MET A 71 6.48 -7.46 6.19
C MET A 71 6.10 -7.52 4.71
N LEU A 72 4.79 -7.60 4.44
CA LEU A 72 4.23 -7.46 3.10
C LEU A 72 3.72 -6.03 2.92
N LEU A 73 4.35 -5.28 2.02
CA LEU A 73 3.86 -4.00 1.56
C LEU A 73 2.93 -4.21 0.37
N ILE A 74 1.76 -3.58 0.40
CA ILE A 74 0.80 -3.55 -0.72
C ILE A 74 0.43 -2.10 -0.99
N GLY A 75 0.53 -1.68 -2.24
CA GLY A 75 0.25 -0.30 -2.64
C GLY A 75 -0.19 -0.18 -4.08
N LEU A 76 -0.41 1.06 -4.52
CA LEU A 76 -0.68 1.39 -5.91
C LEU A 76 0.54 2.08 -6.53
N LYS A 77 0.89 1.71 -7.76
CA LYS A 77 1.93 2.38 -8.54
C LYS A 77 1.30 3.08 -9.74
N ASP A 78 1.50 4.40 -9.83
CA ASP A 78 1.00 5.27 -10.90
C ASP A 78 -0.46 4.97 -11.30
N PRO A 79 -1.41 4.95 -10.33
CA PRO A 79 -2.77 4.47 -10.58
C PRO A 79 -3.53 5.39 -11.54
N GLY A 80 -3.75 4.89 -12.76
CA GLY A 80 -4.58 5.58 -13.76
C GLY A 80 -6.07 5.50 -13.44
N VAL A 81 -6.89 6.25 -14.19
CA VAL A 81 -8.35 6.26 -14.04
C VAL A 81 -9.02 4.99 -14.60
N ALA A 82 -10.20 4.66 -14.07
CA ALA A 82 -11.00 3.55 -14.60
C ALA A 82 -11.61 3.85 -15.98
N GLY A 83 -11.84 5.14 -16.30
CA GLY A 83 -12.48 5.57 -17.54
C GLY A 83 -14.01 5.43 -17.54
N LEU A 84 -14.62 5.33 -16.35
CA LEU A 84 -16.05 5.12 -16.18
C LEU A 84 -16.86 6.42 -16.03
N ASN A 85 -16.21 7.59 -15.90
CA ASN A 85 -16.86 8.89 -15.67
C ASN A 85 -17.95 8.86 -14.58
N CYS A 86 -17.65 8.17 -13.48
CA CYS A 86 -18.65 7.78 -12.47
C CYS A 86 -18.90 8.81 -11.36
N GLY A 87 -18.16 9.92 -11.30
CA GLY A 87 -18.33 10.91 -10.21
C GLY A 87 -17.72 10.53 -8.85
N ALA A 88 -17.41 9.25 -8.59
CA ALA A 88 -17.08 8.76 -7.24
C ALA A 88 -15.80 9.33 -6.60
N CYS A 89 -14.92 9.94 -7.41
CA CYS A 89 -13.71 10.62 -6.94
C CYS A 89 -13.89 12.15 -6.78
N GLY A 90 -15.11 12.65 -6.96
CA GLY A 90 -15.45 14.08 -6.89
C GLY A 90 -15.41 14.82 -8.23
N PHE A 91 -15.10 14.14 -9.35
CA PHE A 91 -15.10 14.71 -10.70
C PHE A 91 -16.05 13.97 -11.63
N ASP A 92 -16.79 14.72 -12.46
CA ASP A 92 -17.75 14.17 -13.42
C ASP A 92 -17.07 13.32 -14.50
N GLN A 93 -15.92 13.80 -15.02
CA GLN A 93 -15.15 13.10 -16.05
C GLN A 93 -13.79 12.66 -15.53
N CYS A 94 -13.39 11.44 -15.88
CA CYS A 94 -12.08 10.90 -15.50
C CYS A 94 -10.90 11.74 -16.03
N SER A 95 -11.08 12.44 -17.15
CA SER A 95 -10.09 13.37 -17.70
C SER A 95 -9.81 14.60 -16.83
N GLN A 96 -10.71 14.91 -15.88
CA GLN A 96 -10.56 16.02 -14.95
C GLN A 96 -9.78 15.62 -13.69
N LEU A 97 -9.54 14.32 -13.47
CA LEU A 97 -8.81 13.85 -12.30
C LEU A 97 -7.32 14.16 -12.49
N GLU A 98 -6.86 15.18 -11.77
CA GLU A 98 -5.46 15.55 -11.69
C GLU A 98 -4.97 15.34 -10.25
N ALA A 99 -4.05 14.39 -10.08
CA ALA A 99 -3.42 14.17 -8.79
C ALA A 99 -2.47 15.32 -8.48
N ARG A 100 -2.56 15.84 -7.27
CA ARG A 100 -1.66 16.87 -6.73
C ARG A 100 -0.91 16.32 -5.53
N LYS A 101 0.29 16.86 -5.29
CA LYS A 101 1.04 16.59 -4.07
C LYS A 101 0.26 17.08 -2.85
N GLY A 102 -0.03 16.17 -1.94
CA GLY A 102 -0.51 16.50 -0.60
C GLY A 102 0.65 16.66 0.39
N THR A 103 0.33 16.69 1.68
CA THR A 103 1.32 16.73 2.76
C THR A 103 2.10 15.42 2.90
N GLU A 104 1.47 14.29 2.55
CA GLU A 104 2.06 12.94 2.66
C GLU A 104 1.78 12.08 1.44
N PHE A 105 0.58 12.19 0.88
CA PHE A 105 0.12 11.38 -0.24
C PHE A 105 -0.30 12.27 -1.40
N GLU A 106 -0.08 11.79 -2.61
CA GLU A 106 -0.64 12.40 -3.81
C GLU A 106 -2.11 11.99 -3.96
N GLY A 107 -2.94 12.92 -4.43
CA GLY A 107 -4.34 12.67 -4.66
C GLY A 107 -5.07 13.88 -5.22
N PRO A 108 -6.38 13.79 -5.51
CA PRO A 108 -7.24 12.62 -5.30
C PRO A 108 -6.88 11.45 -6.23
N LEU A 109 -7.21 10.24 -5.79
CA LEU A 109 -7.06 9.02 -6.57
C LEU A 109 -8.41 8.57 -7.12
N CYS A 110 -8.39 7.84 -8.24
CA CYS A 110 -9.61 7.21 -8.75
C CYS A 110 -10.18 6.24 -7.70
N ALA A 111 -11.45 6.41 -7.32
CA ALA A 111 -12.10 5.62 -6.26
C ALA A 111 -12.04 4.10 -6.52
N TRP A 112 -12.13 3.70 -7.79
CA TRP A 112 -11.98 2.29 -8.18
C TRP A 112 -10.58 1.74 -7.93
N ARG A 113 -9.52 2.55 -8.06
CA ARG A 113 -8.15 2.10 -7.78
C ARG A 113 -7.93 1.90 -6.29
N VAL A 114 -8.51 2.77 -5.47
CA VAL A 114 -8.52 2.61 -4.01
C VAL A 114 -9.31 1.36 -3.61
N MET A 115 -10.44 1.09 -4.28
CA MET A 115 -11.20 -0.15 -4.09
C MET A 115 -10.40 -1.39 -4.51
N ASP A 116 -9.72 -1.34 -5.66
CA ASP A 116 -8.84 -2.42 -6.15
C ASP A 116 -7.77 -2.75 -5.09
N LEU A 117 -7.15 -1.72 -4.48
CA LEU A 117 -6.21 -1.90 -3.38
C LEU A 117 -6.86 -2.55 -2.15
N GLY A 118 -8.07 -2.13 -1.78
CA GLY A 118 -8.82 -2.72 -0.66
C GLY A 118 -9.15 -4.21 -0.88
N ILE A 119 -9.55 -4.59 -2.09
CA ILE A 119 -9.82 -5.99 -2.46
C ILE A 119 -8.51 -6.79 -2.39
N ALA A 120 -7.40 -6.24 -2.89
CA ALA A 120 -6.10 -6.91 -2.84
C ALA A 120 -5.61 -7.14 -1.40
N ILE A 121 -5.83 -6.18 -0.48
CA ILE A 121 -5.50 -6.32 0.95
C ILE A 121 -6.35 -7.40 1.63
N GLY A 122 -7.61 -7.58 1.21
CA GLY A 122 -8.53 -8.55 1.78
C GLY A 122 -8.46 -9.96 1.20
N SER A 123 -7.56 -10.22 0.25
CA SER A 123 -7.39 -11.52 -0.44
C SER A 123 -6.36 -12.40 0.28
#